data_AF-A0A969WZB6-F1
#
_entry.id   AF-A0A969WZB6-F1
#
_cell.length_a   1.000
_cell.length_b   1.000
_cell.length_c   1.000
_cell.angle_alpha   90.00
_cell.angle_beta   90.00
_cell.angle_gamma   90.00
#
_symmetry.space_group_name_H-M   'P 1'
#
loop_
_entity.id
_entity.type
_entity.pdbx_description
1 polymer ?
#
loop_
_entity_poly.entity_id
_entity_poly.type
_entity_poly.pdbx_seq_one_letter_code
_entity_poly.pdbx_strand_id
1 'polypeptide(L)' 'MKKTELDSFAQVLAQKDAWTILGHANPDGDCIGAVTAMGLVLKSMGKEVSILVEDGLPSRYQFLPGSL' A
#
# COMPACT_ATOMS: atom_id res chain seq x y z
N MET A 1 -12.75 -12.07 8.88
CA MET A 1 -11.39 -12.51 8.56
C MET A 1 -10.86 -13.32 9.73
N LYS A 2 -10.37 -14.54 9.51
CA LYS A 2 -9.86 -15.38 10.61
C LYS A 2 -8.46 -14.92 10.97
N LYS A 3 -8.11 -14.93 12.26
CA LYS A 3 -6.77 -14.53 12.73
C LYS A 3 -5.64 -15.23 11.95
N THR A 4 -5.84 -16.51 11.64
CA THR A 4 -4.92 -17.34 10.86
C THR A 4 -4.61 -16.82 9.46
N GLU A 5 -5.55 -16.12 8.82
CA GLU A 5 -5.38 -15.55 7.47
C GLU A 5 -4.52 -14.28 7.50
N LEU A 6 -4.66 -13.47 8.56
CA LEU A 6 -3.82 -12.30 8.78
C LEU A 6 -2.39 -12.69 9.12
N ASP A 7 -2.23 -13.69 9.99
CA ASP A 7 -0.91 -14.17 10.41
C ASP A 7 -0.14 -14.75 9.21
N SER A 8 -0.79 -15.53 8.35
CA SER A 8 -0.16 -16.07 7.15
C SER A 8 0.20 -14.96 6.15
N PHE A 9 -0.65 -13.96 5.97
CA PHE A 9 -0.34 -12.82 5.09
C PHE A 9 0.85 -12.01 5.61
N ALA A 10 0.89 -11.69 6.91
CA ALA A 10 2.01 -11.00 7.52
C ALA A 10 3.34 -11.76 7.35
N GLN A 11 3.28 -13.10 7.42
CA GLN A 11 4.45 -13.94 7.19
C GLN A 11 4.95 -13.85 5.74
N VAL A 12 4.05 -13.79 4.76
CA VAL A 12 4.44 -13.57 3.35
C VAL A 12 5.08 -12.19 3.18
N LEU A 13 4.50 -11.14 3.78
CA LEU A 13 5.05 -9.77 3.74
C LEU A 13 6.50 -9.71 4.27
N ALA A 14 6.80 -10.44 5.35
CA ALA A 14 8.13 -10.49 5.93
C ALA A 14 9.16 -11.21 5.03
N GLN A 15 8.74 -12.24 4.28
CA GLN A 15 9.63 -13.14 3.54
C GLN A 15 10.03 -12.65 2.14
N LYS A 16 9.32 -11.69 1.55
CA LYS A 16 9.63 -11.17 0.20
C LYS A 16 10.17 -9.76 0.28
N ASP A 17 11.04 -9.38 -0.64
CA ASP A 17 11.79 -8.12 -0.55
C ASP A 17 11.27 -7.01 -1.45
N ALA A 18 10.60 -7.34 -2.56
CA ALA A 18 10.07 -6.37 -3.50
C ALA A 18 8.56 -6.54 -3.69
N TRP A 19 7.84 -5.42 -3.62
CA TRP A 19 6.38 -5.37 -3.63
C TRP A 19 5.85 -4.34 -4.62
N THR A 20 4.77 -4.70 -5.33
CA THR A 20 3.96 -3.76 -6.10
C THR A 20 2.56 -3.73 -5.50
N ILE A 21 2.10 -2.54 -5.12
CA ILE A 21 0.77 -2.32 -4.57
C ILE A 21 -0.08 -1.63 -5.64
N LEU A 22 -1.26 -2.19 -5.92
CA LEU A 22 -2.18 -1.67 -6.92
C LEU A 22 -3.39 -1.02 -6.25
N GLY A 23 -3.74 0.18 -6.70
CA GLY A 23 -5.03 0.79 -6.41
C GLY A 23 -6.06 0.49 -7.51
N HIS A 24 -7.34 0.67 -7.22
CA HIS A 24 -8.40 0.59 -8.23
C HIS A 24 -8.53 1.90 -9.02
N ALA A 25 -9.17 1.83 -10.19
CA ALA A 25 -9.54 3.00 -10.98
C ALA A 25 -10.53 3.90 -10.22
N ASN A 26 -10.53 5.20 -10.53
CA ASN A 26 -11.23 6.26 -9.80
C ASN A 26 -10.93 6.20 -8.29
N PRO A 27 -9.66 6.37 -7.87
CA PRO A 27 -9.27 6.16 -6.48
C PRO A 27 -9.97 7.15 -5.56
N ASP A 28 -10.56 6.61 -4.50
CA ASP A 28 -11.12 7.38 -3.40
C ASP A 28 -10.11 7.49 -2.25
N GLY A 29 -10.56 8.04 -1.12
CA GLY A 29 -9.70 8.23 0.05
C GLY A 29 -9.26 6.91 0.68
N ASP A 30 -10.07 5.87 0.58
CA ASP A 30 -9.74 4.54 1.11
C ASP A 30 -8.63 3.91 0.27
N CYS A 31 -8.75 3.96 -1.07
CA CYS A 31 -7.71 3.50 -1.99
C CYS A 31 -6.37 4.18 -1.72
N ILE A 32 -6.33 5.52 -1.77
CA ILE A 32 -5.08 6.27 -1.58
C ILE A 32 -4.52 6.05 -0.18
N GLY A 33 -5.36 6.04 0.85
CA GLY A 33 -4.95 5.81 2.23
C GLY A 33 -4.36 4.41 2.43
N ALA A 34 -5.04 3.37 1.94
CA ALA A 34 -4.63 1.98 2.11
C ALA A 34 -3.31 1.68 1.39
N VAL A 35 -3.17 2.10 0.13
CA VAL A 35 -1.93 1.85 -0.63
C VAL A 35 -0.75 2.63 -0.06
N THR A 36 -0.99 3.88 0.39
CA THR A 36 0.04 4.71 1.04
C THR A 36 0.47 4.08 2.36
N ALA A 37 -0.48 3.71 3.23
CA ALA A 37 -0.18 3.12 4.53
C ALA A 37 0.60 1.80 4.38
N MET A 38 0.15 0.90 3.49
CA MET A 38 0.86 -0.35 3.24
C MET A 38 2.26 -0.10 2.68
N GLY A 39 2.40 0.84 1.75
CA GLY A 39 3.70 1.18 1.18
C GLY A 39 4.67 1.73 2.20
N LEU A 40 4.20 2.58 3.13
CA LEU A 40 5.01 3.10 4.23
C LEU A 40 5.44 2.00 5.19
N VAL A 41 4.54 1.08 5.54
CA VAL A 41 4.86 -0.07 6.41
C VAL A 41 5.94 -0.93 5.75
N LEU A 42 5.77 -1.32 4.50
CA LEU A 42 6.75 -2.16 3.79
C LEU A 42 8.09 -1.45 3.61
N LYS A 43 8.10 -0.15 3.29
CA LYS A 43 9.34 0.65 3.26
C LYS A 43 10.03 0.68 4.63
N SER A 44 9.28 0.83 5.72
CA SER A 44 9.83 0.80 7.09
C SER A 44 10.43 -0.54 7.48
N MET A 45 9.98 -1.63 6.84
CA MET A 45 10.55 -2.97 6.98
C MET A 45 11.78 -3.20 6.09
N GLY A 46 12.28 -2.19 5.38
CA GLY A 46 13.42 -2.28 4.47
C GLY A 46 13.11 -2.93 3.12
N LYS A 47 11.83 -3.00 2.74
CA LYS A 47 11.39 -3.60 1.48
C LYS A 47 11.43 -2.59 0.33
N GLU A 48 11.68 -3.06 -0.88
CA GLU A 48 11.46 -2.30 -2.10
C GLU A 48 9.97 -2.26 -2.43
N VAL A 49 9.43 -1.06 -2.66
CA VAL A 49 7.99 -0.88 -2.86
C VAL A 49 7.71 0.07 -4.02
N SER A 50 6.89 -0.38 -4.95
CA SER A 50 6.26 0.43 -5.98
C SER A 50 4.76 0.47 -5.75
N ILE A 51 4.14 1.63 -5.95
CA ILE A 51 2.69 1.78 -5.87
C ILE A 51 2.20 2.27 -7.24
N LEU A 52 1.17 1.63 -7.78
CA LEU A 52 0.57 1.98 -9.05
C LEU A 52 -0.92 2.27 -8.85
N VAL A 53 -1.32 3.46 -9.24
CA VAL A 53 -2.72 3.89 -9.29
C VAL A 53 -2.94 4.50 -10.66
N GLU A 54 -3.88 3.94 -11.43
CA GLU A 54 -4.09 4.25 -12.86
C GLU A 54 -4.33 5.75 -13.09
N ASP A 55 -5.25 6.35 -12.33
CA ASP A 55 -5.58 7.78 -12.44
C ASP A 55 -4.62 8.70 -11.67
N GLY A 56 -3.52 8.15 -11.14
CA GLY A 56 -2.56 8.86 -10.32
C GLY A 56 -3.10 9.29 -8.95
N LEU A 57 -2.52 10.35 -8.38
CA LEU A 57 -2.92 10.92 -7.10
C LEU A 57 -3.86 12.13 -7.30
N PRO A 58 -5.16 12.03 -6.97
CA PRO A 58 -6.06 13.17 -7.02
C PRO A 58 -5.58 14.32 -6.12
N SER A 59 -5.67 15.57 -6.60
CA SER A 59 -5.14 16.76 -5.88
C SER A 59 -5.64 16.89 -4.45
N ARG A 60 -6.88 16.48 -4.18
CA ARG A 60 -7.48 16.49 -2.83
C ARG A 60 -6.78 15.58 -1.82
N TYR A 61 -5.92 14.66 -2.26
CA TYR A 61 -5.18 13.73 -1.39
C TYR A 61 -3.69 14.04 -1.31
N GLN A 62 -3.18 15.07 -2.01
CA GLN A 62 -1.77 15.48 -1.97
C GLN A 62 -1.29 15.95 -0.59
N PHE A 63 -2.21 16.28 0.30
CA PHE A 63 -1.87 16.64 1.68
C PHE A 63 -1.41 15.43 2.52
N LEU A 64 -1.66 14.19 2.05
CA LEU A 64 -1.33 12.98 2.81
C LEU A 64 0.19 12.76 2.84
N PRO A 65 0.80 12.61 4.02
CA PRO A 65 2.23 12.32 4.13
C PRO A 65 2.57 10.98 3.46
N GLY A 66 3.60 11.00 2.60
CA GLY A 66 4.02 9.81 1.88
C GLY A 66 3.07 9.35 0.78
N SER A 67 2.07 10.17 0.42
CA SER A 67 1.29 9.97 -0.79
C SER A 67 2.18 9.95 -2.03
N LEU A 68 1.72 9.18 -3.01
CA LEU A 68 2.37 8.85 -4.29
C LEU A 68 3.24 9.96 -4.89
#